data_AF-A0A6P3Z7S8-F1
#
_entry.id   AF-A0A6P3Z7S8-F1
#
_cell.length_a   1.000
_cell.length_b   1.000
_cell.length_c   1.000
_cell.angle_alpha   90.00
_cell.angle_beta   90.00
_cell.angle_gamma   90.00
#
_symmetry.space_group_name_H-M   'P 1'
#
loop_
_entity.id
_entity.type
_entity.pdbx_description
1 polymer ?
#
loop_
_entity_poly.entity_id
_entity_poly.type
_entity_poly.pdbx_seq_one_letter_code
_entity_poly.pdbx_strand_id
1 'polypeptide(L)'
;MGSVGVVISTLLIKYKGWLIADPACSIFISVLIVASVIPLLRNSAEILLQRVPRAYEHDLRKALNDVRKMKGVCGIQNLHVWSFTNTDVVGTLHLHVSTETDKGLTKAQVSHILHDAGIKDLTLQVECVGQ
;
A
#
# COMPACT_ATOMS: atom_id res chain seq x y z
N MET A 1 -13.26 -12.26 -0.05
CA MET A 1 -14.59 -12.09 0.59
C MET A 1 -15.71 -11.75 -0.40
N GLY A 2 -15.67 -12.24 -1.65
CA GLY A 2 -16.78 -12.07 -2.61
C GLY A 2 -17.83 -13.18 -2.53
N SER A 3 -17.50 -14.30 -1.88
CA SER A 3 -18.35 -15.51 -1.86
C SER A 3 -19.63 -15.34 -1.04
N VAL A 4 -19.60 -14.60 0.08
CA VAL A 4 -20.77 -14.43 0.96
C VAL A 4 -21.89 -13.63 0.28
N GLY A 5 -21.53 -12.61 -0.52
CA GLY A 5 -22.49 -11.80 -1.26
C GLY A 5 -23.23 -12.61 -2.32
N VAL A 6 -22.55 -13.52 -3.01
CA VAL A 6 -23.15 -14.38 -4.05
C VAL A 6 -24.10 -15.40 -3.42
N VAL A 7 -23.73 -15.99 -2.27
CA VAL A 7 -24.54 -17.02 -1.59
C VAL A 7 -25.88 -16.47 -1.07
N ILE A 8 -25.89 -15.29 -0.45
CA ILE A 8 -27.12 -14.66 0.05
C ILE A 8 -28.07 -14.31 -1.11
N SER A 9 -27.48 -13.85 -2.21
CA SER A 9 -28.22 -13.49 -3.42
C SER A 9 -28.89 -14.73 -4.06
N THR A 10 -28.17 -15.84 -4.23
CA THR A 10 -28.74 -17.08 -4.76
C THR A 10 -29.89 -17.62 -3.90
N LEU A 11 -29.85 -17.38 -2.58
CA LEU A 11 -30.90 -17.79 -1.64
C LEU A 11 -32.20 -16.97 -1.82
N LEU A 12 -32.10 -15.67 -2.15
CA LEU A 12 -33.25 -14.80 -2.42
C LEU A 12 -33.99 -15.16 -3.72
N ILE A 13 -33.27 -15.57 -4.78
CA ILE A 13 -33.87 -15.90 -6.09
C ILE A 13 -34.83 -17.09 -5.99
N LYS A 14 -34.50 -18.09 -5.17
CA LYS A 14 -35.24 -19.35 -5.10
C LYS A 14 -36.68 -19.18 -4.57
N TYR A 15 -37.03 -18.02 -4.02
CA TYR A 15 -38.29 -17.78 -3.31
C TYR A 15 -39.42 -17.14 -4.15
N LYS A 16 -39.19 -16.66 -5.38
CA LYS A 16 -40.19 -15.81 -6.09
C LYS A 16 -40.47 -16.25 -7.54
N GLY A 17 -41.64 -16.86 -7.77
CA GLY A 17 -42.05 -17.52 -9.02
C GLY A 17 -42.52 -16.62 -10.21
N TRP A 18 -42.10 -17.04 -11.39
CA TRP A 18 -42.72 -17.12 -12.73
C TRP A 18 -43.36 -15.96 -13.52
N LEU A 19 -43.67 -14.77 -12.99
CA LEU A 19 -44.07 -13.61 -13.85
C LEU A 19 -43.35 -12.30 -13.53
N ILE A 20 -42.84 -12.19 -12.30
CA ILE A 20 -41.95 -11.11 -11.84
C ILE A 20 -40.47 -11.50 -12.06
N ALA A 21 -40.24 -12.70 -12.59
CA ALA A 21 -38.92 -13.30 -12.73
C ALA A 21 -37.97 -12.44 -13.57
N ASP A 22 -38.48 -11.81 -14.63
CA ASP A 22 -37.67 -11.01 -15.56
C ASP A 22 -37.13 -9.71 -14.93
N PRO A 23 -37.98 -8.79 -14.39
CA PRO A 23 -37.47 -7.61 -13.69
C PRO A 23 -36.73 -7.94 -12.39
N ALA A 24 -37.11 -9.01 -11.69
CA ALA A 24 -36.38 -9.47 -10.51
C ALA A 24 -34.97 -9.97 -10.87
N CYS A 25 -34.81 -10.70 -11.98
CA CYS A 25 -33.52 -11.10 -12.51
C CYS A 25 -32.65 -9.89 -12.86
N SER A 26 -33.21 -8.86 -13.51
CA SER A 26 -32.43 -7.64 -13.83
C SER A 26 -31.95 -6.90 -12.58
N ILE A 27 -32.81 -6.72 -11.58
CA ILE A 27 -32.43 -6.09 -10.30
C ILE A 27 -31.37 -6.95 -9.58
N PHE A 28 -31.54 -8.26 -9.59
CA PHE A 28 -30.62 -9.20 -8.98
C PHE A 28 -29.22 -9.11 -9.60
N ILE A 29 -29.13 -9.14 -10.92
CA ILE A 29 -27.88 -9.02 -11.66
C ILE A 29 -27.26 -7.65 -11.40
N SER A 30 -28.06 -6.57 -11.40
CA SER A 30 -27.58 -5.22 -11.07
C SER A 30 -26.94 -5.14 -9.68
N VAL A 31 -27.58 -5.73 -8.66
CA VAL A 31 -27.04 -5.79 -7.30
C VAL A 31 -25.75 -6.62 -7.24
N LEU A 32 -25.69 -7.76 -7.94
CA LEU A 32 -24.46 -8.56 -8.02
C LEU A 32 -23.31 -7.80 -8.69
N ILE A 33 -23.58 -7.07 -9.77
CA ILE A 33 -22.58 -6.25 -10.46
C ILE A 33 -22.08 -5.16 -9.52
N VAL A 34 -22.97 -4.39 -8.89
CA VAL A 34 -22.59 -3.32 -7.94
C VAL A 34 -21.79 -3.90 -6.76
N ALA A 35 -22.23 -5.02 -6.19
CA ALA A 35 -21.53 -5.68 -5.10
C ALA A 35 -20.13 -6.18 -5.49
N SER A 36 -19.94 -6.58 -6.75
CA SER A 36 -18.63 -7.00 -7.28
C SER A 36 -17.75 -5.80 -7.63
N VAL A 37 -18.32 -4.72 -8.15
CA VAL A 37 -17.58 -3.52 -8.55
C VAL A 37 -17.15 -2.67 -7.36
N ILE A 38 -17.92 -2.61 -6.26
CA ILE A 38 -17.53 -1.86 -5.05
C ILE A 38 -16.15 -2.28 -4.51
N PRO A 39 -15.84 -3.58 -4.25
CA PRO A 39 -14.52 -3.97 -3.77
C PRO A 39 -13.43 -3.74 -4.81
N LEU A 40 -13.70 -3.89 -6.10
CA LEU A 40 -12.74 -3.54 -7.15
C LEU A 40 -12.43 -2.04 -7.18
N LEU A 41 -13.46 -1.20 -7.15
CA LEU A 41 -13.32 0.26 -7.07
C LEU A 41 -12.57 0.66 -5.82
N ARG A 42 -12.87 0.03 -4.67
CA ARG A 42 -12.17 0.31 -3.42
C ARG A 42 -10.71 -0.08 -3.48
N ASN A 43 -10.40 -1.24 -4.06
CA ASN A 43 -9.02 -1.71 -4.23
C ASN A 43 -8.24 -0.80 -5.20
N SER A 44 -8.84 -0.43 -6.34
CA SER A 44 -8.24 0.54 -7.27
C SER A 44 -8.11 1.93 -6.64
N ALA A 45 -9.10 2.38 -5.89
CA ALA A 45 -9.05 3.64 -5.15
C ALA A 45 -7.98 3.61 -4.05
N GLU A 46 -7.74 2.49 -3.37
CA GLU A 46 -6.67 2.35 -2.39
C GLU A 46 -5.28 2.41 -3.04
N ILE A 47 -5.11 1.83 -4.23
CA ILE A 47 -3.90 1.95 -5.03
C ILE A 47 -3.70 3.41 -5.48
N LEU A 48 -4.76 4.06 -5.98
CA LEU A 48 -4.74 5.45 -6.44
C LEU A 48 -4.56 6.47 -5.31
N LEU A 49 -5.10 6.20 -4.12
CA LEU A 49 -4.86 6.99 -2.91
C LEU A 49 -3.47 6.75 -2.31
N GLN A 50 -2.61 6.00 -3.00
CA GLN A 50 -1.21 5.82 -2.61
C GLN A 50 -1.10 5.19 -1.22
N ARG A 51 -2.04 4.29 -0.90
CA ARG A 51 -2.11 3.65 0.41
C ARG A 51 -0.91 2.72 0.56
N VAL A 52 -0.01 3.07 1.48
CA VAL A 52 1.09 2.22 1.93
C VAL A 52 0.51 0.83 2.24
N PRO A 53 1.01 -0.25 1.62
CA PRO A 53 0.50 -1.59 1.88
C PRO A 53 0.66 -1.90 3.36
N ARG A 54 -0.45 -2.08 4.08
CA ARG A 54 -0.50 -2.30 5.54
C ARG A 54 0.39 -3.47 6.01
N ALA A 55 0.66 -4.42 5.12
CA ALA A 55 1.57 -5.54 5.37
C ALA A 55 3.02 -5.09 5.61
N TYR A 56 3.47 -4.01 4.96
CA TYR A 56 4.83 -3.50 5.05
C TYR A 56 4.98 -2.35 6.05
N GLU A 57 3.89 -1.83 6.62
CA GLU A 57 3.97 -0.75 7.62
C GLU A 57 4.83 -1.15 8.83
N HIS A 58 4.73 -2.40 9.30
CA HIS A 58 5.49 -2.84 10.47
C HIS A 58 7.00 -2.94 10.17
N ASP A 59 7.37 -3.58 9.06
CA ASP A 59 8.78 -3.71 8.64
C ASP A 59 9.39 -2.37 8.26
N LEU A 60 8.64 -1.52 7.57
CA LEU A 60 9.05 -0.14 7.27
C LEU A 60 9.30 0.64 8.56
N ARG A 61 8.40 0.54 9.55
CA ARG A 61 8.55 1.26 10.83
C ARG A 61 9.75 0.77 11.62
N LYS A 62 10.06 -0.53 11.56
CA LYS A 62 11.26 -1.12 12.17
C LYS A 62 12.52 -0.64 11.46
N ALA A 63 12.54 -0.67 10.12
CA ALA A 63 13.65 -0.17 9.29
C ALA A 63 13.93 1.31 9.55
N LEU A 64 12.90 2.16 9.59
CA LEU A 64 13.05 3.59 9.91
C LEU A 64 13.63 3.82 11.30
N ASN A 65 13.22 3.01 12.28
CA ASN A 65 13.74 3.11 13.64
C ASN A 65 15.23 2.70 13.71
N ASP A 66 15.65 1.75 12.88
CA ASP A 66 17.04 1.32 12.79
C ASP A 66 17.92 2.38 12.10
N VAL A 67 17.41 2.95 10.99
CA VAL A 67 18.04 4.08 10.30
C VAL A 67 18.20 5.29 11.23
N ARG A 68 17.19 5.59 12.04
CA ARG A 68 17.21 6.72 12.98
C ARG A 68 18.18 6.50 14.15
N LYS A 69 18.59 5.26 14.43
CA LYS A 69 19.60 4.91 15.44
C LYS A 69 21.03 4.95 14.90
N MET A 70 21.22 5.05 13.58
CA MET A 70 22.56 5.16 13.01
C MET A 70 23.23 6.48 13.43
N LYS A 71 24.50 6.37 13.82
CA LYS A 71 25.37 7.52 14.08
C LYS A 71 25.48 8.37 12.81
N GLY A 72 25.17 9.66 12.93
CA GLY A 72 25.29 10.63 11.83
C GLY A 72 24.00 10.91 11.07
N VAL A 73 22.89 10.22 11.38
CA VAL A 73 21.57 10.54 10.83
C VAL A 73 20.87 11.56 11.75
N CYS A 74 20.74 12.80 11.28
CA CYS A 74 20.01 13.86 11.97
C CYS A 74 18.49 13.62 11.93
N GLY A 75 17.99 13.04 10.84
CA GLY A 75 16.56 12.76 10.69
C GLY A 75 16.18 12.22 9.32
N ILE A 76 14.95 11.73 9.23
CA ILE A 76 14.33 11.27 7.99
C ILE A 76 13.13 12.18 7.74
N GLN A 77 13.05 12.78 6.57
CA GLN A 77 11.94 13.62 6.14
C GLN A 77 11.32 13.09 4.85
N ASN A 78 10.06 13.48 4.59
CA ASN A 78 9.36 13.20 3.34
C ASN A 78 9.45 11.74 2.89
N LEU A 79 9.31 10.80 3.83
CA LEU A 79 9.20 9.38 3.48
C LEU A 79 7.88 9.19 2.72
N HIS A 80 8.00 8.87 1.45
CA HIS A 80 6.87 8.55 0.60
C HIS A 80 7.06 7.14 0.08
N VAL A 81 6.18 6.23 0.49
CA VAL A 81 6.19 4.83 0.04
C VAL A 81 4.89 4.57 -0.69
N TRP A 82 4.97 4.00 -1.89
CA TRP A 82 3.81 3.67 -2.70
C TRP A 82 3.94 2.28 -3.31
N SER A 83 2.81 1.61 -3.48
CA SER A 83 2.75 0.31 -4.17
C SER A 83 2.55 0.59 -5.65
N PHE A 84 3.50 0.22 -6.50
CA PHE A 84 3.36 0.28 -7.96
C PHE A 84 2.55 -0.92 -8.48
N THR A 85 2.80 -2.10 -7.90
CA THR A 85 2.07 -3.35 -8.17
C THR A 85 1.79 -4.06 -6.84
N ASN A 86 0.91 -5.08 -6.83
CA ASN A 86 0.63 -5.91 -5.64
C ASN A 86 1.90 -6.54 -5.00
N THR A 87 2.98 -6.64 -5.79
CA THR A 87 4.30 -7.20 -5.43
C THR A 87 5.45 -6.22 -5.47
N ASP A 88 5.24 -4.99 -5.95
CA ASP A 88 6.32 -4.04 -6.21
C ASP A 88 6.06 -2.75 -5.44
N VAL A 89 6.83 -2.56 -4.37
CA VAL A 89 6.79 -1.39 -3.50
C VAL A 89 7.96 -0.50 -3.85
N VAL A 90 7.66 0.77 -4.11
CA VAL A 90 8.62 1.82 -4.45
C VAL A 90 8.59 2.86 -3.34
N GLY A 91 9.75 3.40 -2.99
CA GLY A 91 9.86 4.42 -1.95
C GLY A 91 10.81 5.54 -2.33
N THR A 92 10.49 6.75 -1.91
CA THR A 92 11.40 7.88 -1.89
C THR A 92 11.52 8.39 -0.47
N LEU A 93 12.73 8.71 -0.03
CA LEU A 93 12.94 9.36 1.25
C LEU A 93 14.07 10.38 1.19
N HIS A 94 13.95 11.38 2.04
CA HIS A 94 14.96 12.42 2.23
C HIS A 94 15.64 12.16 3.57
N LEU A 95 16.96 11.98 3.53
CA LEU A 95 17.76 11.66 4.70
C LEU A 95 18.67 12.84 5.03
N HIS A 96 18.56 13.33 6.26
CA HIS A 96 19.39 14.39 6.79
C HIS A 96 20.56 13.77 7.55
N VAL A 97 21.78 14.02 7.08
CA VAL A 97 23.02 13.56 7.73
C VAL A 97 23.83 14.74 8.25
N SER A 98 24.53 14.51 9.38
CA SER A 98 25.49 15.48 9.92
C SER A 98 26.70 15.64 9.00
N THR A 99 27.29 16.83 8.98
CA THR A 99 28.50 17.17 8.20
C THR A 99 29.74 16.37 8.59
N GLU A 100 29.78 15.80 9.80
CA GLU A 100 30.88 14.97 10.30
C GLU A 100 30.82 13.51 9.83
N THR A 101 29.76 13.11 9.11
CA THR A 101 29.54 11.71 8.71
C THR A 101 29.72 11.49 7.21
N ASP A 102 30.26 10.34 6.84
CA ASP A 102 30.40 9.94 5.44
C ASP A 102 29.01 9.67 4.80
N LYS A 103 28.66 10.53 3.84
CA LYS A 103 27.36 10.49 3.15
C LYS A 103 27.18 9.21 2.34
N GLY A 104 28.27 8.69 1.77
CA GLY A 104 28.25 7.52 0.89
C GLY A 104 27.96 6.24 1.67
N LEU A 105 28.67 6.04 2.77
CA LEU A 105 28.49 4.88 3.66
C LEU A 105 27.09 4.87 4.29
N THR A 106 26.62 6.02 4.78
CA THR A 106 25.28 6.14 5.38
C THR A 106 24.19 5.84 4.34
N LYS A 107 24.31 6.40 3.12
CA LYS A 107 23.37 6.10 2.03
C LYS A 107 23.33 4.60 1.71
N ALA A 108 24.48 3.95 1.60
CA ALA A 108 24.57 2.53 1.28
C ALA A 108 23.94 1.65 2.37
N GLN A 109 24.21 1.92 3.65
CA GLN A 109 23.62 1.17 4.76
C GLN A 109 22.10 1.34 4.83
N VAL A 110 21.61 2.57 4.67
CA VAL A 110 20.16 2.85 4.68
C VAL A 110 19.48 2.17 3.49
N SER A 111 20.10 2.23 2.31
CA SER A 111 19.61 1.54 1.12
C SER A 111 19.47 0.04 1.35
N HIS A 112 20.45 -0.57 2.02
CA HIS A 112 20.42 -2.00 2.32
C HIS A 112 19.30 -2.37 3.30
N ILE A 113 19.11 -1.61 4.37
CA ILE A 113 18.07 -1.87 5.38
C ILE A 113 16.67 -1.72 4.77
N LEU A 114 16.45 -0.70 3.94
CA LEU A 114 15.14 -0.49 3.32
C LEU A 114 14.85 -1.49 2.21
N HIS A 115 15.89 -1.96 1.51
CA HIS A 115 15.75 -3.06 0.56
C HIS A 115 15.38 -4.37 1.25
N ASP A 116 15.98 -4.66 2.42
CA ASP A 116 15.63 -5.82 3.26
C ASP A 116 14.18 -5.74 3.79
N ALA A 117 13.68 -4.53 4.05
CA ALA A 117 12.30 -4.27 4.42
C ALA A 117 11.29 -4.47 3.26
N GLY A 118 11.75 -4.84 2.05
CA GLY A 118 10.90 -5.20 0.91
C GLY A 118 10.63 -4.07 -0.09
N ILE A 119 11.36 -2.95 0.01
CA ILE A 119 11.28 -1.88 -0.99
C ILE A 119 12.20 -2.22 -2.16
N LYS A 120 11.61 -2.53 -3.31
CA LYS A 120 12.34 -2.97 -4.51
C LYS A 120 13.08 -1.84 -5.19
N ASP A 121 12.41 -0.69 -5.30
CA ASP A 121 12.97 0.52 -5.93
C ASP A 121 12.94 1.66 -4.91
N LEU A 122 14.12 2.14 -4.53
CA LEU A 122 14.29 3.13 -3.47
C LEU A 122 15.11 4.31 -3.97
N THR A 123 14.51 5.50 -3.97
CA THR A 123 15.20 6.75 -4.25
C THR A 123 15.60 7.43 -2.94
N LEU A 124 16.91 7.44 -2.65
CA LEU A 124 17.51 8.06 -1.46
C LEU A 124 18.14 9.40 -1.81
N GLN A 125 17.53 10.49 -1.33
CA GLN A 125 18.13 11.82 -1.38
C GLN A 125 18.80 12.14 -0.04
N VAL A 126 20.11 12.34 -0.04
CA VAL A 126 20.88 12.66 1.18
C VAL A 126 21.20 14.15 1.17
N GLU A 127 20.70 14.87 2.16
CA GLU A 127 21.01 16.28 2.38
C GLU A 127 21.86 16.41 3.63
N CYS A 128 22.85 17.30 3.58
CA CYS A 128 23.60 17.66 4.77
C CYS A 128 22.89 18.79 5.49
N VAL A 129 22.60 18.57 6.77
CA VAL A 129 22.22 19.67 7.65
C VAL A 129 23.51 20.34 8.08
N GLY A 130 23.93 21.30 7.27
CA GLY A 130 24.93 22.30 7.64
C GLY A 130 24.22 23.41 8.42
N GLN A 131 24.81 23.72 9.57
CA GLN A 131 24.44 24.69 10.61
C GLN A 131 23.62 25.91 10.15
#